data_AF-A0A2W4SFX2-F1
#
_entry.id   AF-A0A2W4SFX2-F1
#
_cell.length_a   1.000
_cell.length_b   1.000
_cell.length_c   1.000
_cell.angle_alpha   90.00
_cell.angle_beta   90.00
_cell.angle_gamma   90.00
#
_symmetry.space_group_name_H-M   'P 1'
#
loop_
_entity.id
_entity.type
_entity.pdbx_description
1 polymer ?
#
loop_
_entity_poly.entity_id
_entity_poly.type
_entity_poly.pdbx_seq_one_letter_code
_entity_poly.pdbx_strand_id
1 'polypeptide(L)'
;MSKAPRAVRLDPASLDRAHDEVAREGGIAILPESEPIGAVEPAAVPVAKRRWSWGGVFIAGLSGFLTLSIGVWAERTITSLMNESPVLGYAALACAAVAALALLVMLIRVLRDILRERKVEALRLRATAALTEGNLIEAQAVAESLRGLYASRADTAKGRAHL
;
A
#
# COMPACT_ATOMS: atom_id res chain seq x y z
N MET A 1 4.45 15.49 63.77
CA MET A 1 4.68 14.07 64.10
C MET A 1 4.95 13.31 62.80
N SER A 2 6.21 13.17 62.38
CA SER A 2 6.54 12.37 61.19
C SER A 2 6.72 10.91 61.60
N LYS A 3 5.89 10.04 61.04
CA LYS A 3 5.90 8.60 61.31
C LYS A 3 6.90 7.96 60.35
N ALA A 4 7.94 7.31 60.87
CA ALA A 4 8.95 6.65 60.05
C ALA A 4 8.33 5.48 59.26
N PRO A 5 8.75 5.25 57.99
CA PRO A 5 8.22 4.19 57.14
C PRO A 5 8.59 2.80 57.65
N ARG A 6 7.60 1.91 57.69
CA ARG A 6 7.74 0.51 58.15
C ARG A 6 8.13 -0.37 56.96
N ALA A 7 9.30 -1.02 57.03
CA ALA A 7 9.74 -1.96 56.01
C ALA A 7 8.85 -3.22 56.04
N VAL A 8 8.13 -3.48 54.94
CA VAL A 8 7.37 -4.71 54.73
C VAL A 8 8.35 -5.79 54.26
N ARG A 9 8.47 -6.88 55.02
CA ARG A 9 9.20 -8.07 54.55
C ARG A 9 8.30 -8.84 53.58
N LEU A 10 8.74 -8.95 52.33
CA LEU A 10 8.16 -9.86 51.34
C LEU A 10 8.63 -11.28 51.68
N ASP A 11 7.69 -12.15 52.00
CA ASP A 11 7.93 -13.55 52.31
C ASP A 11 8.05 -14.34 50.99
N PRO A 12 9.16 -15.04 50.69
CA PRO A 12 9.33 -15.76 49.42
C PRO A 12 8.24 -16.81 49.16
N ALA A 13 7.63 -17.37 50.20
CA ALA A 13 6.52 -18.32 50.05
C ALA A 13 5.21 -17.67 49.53
N SER A 14 5.08 -16.35 49.64
CA SER A 14 3.95 -15.60 49.08
C SER A 14 4.13 -15.32 47.58
N LEU A 15 5.37 -15.23 47.11
CA LEU A 15 5.70 -15.03 45.69
C LEU A 15 5.49 -16.32 44.88
N ASP A 16 5.87 -17.47 45.43
CA ASP A 16 5.61 -18.77 44.79
C ASP A 16 4.11 -19.10 44.76
N ARG A 17 3.37 -18.81 45.84
CA ARG A 17 1.90 -18.94 45.82
C ARG A 17 1.26 -18.00 44.81
N ALA A 18 1.69 -16.74 44.74
CA ALA A 18 1.20 -15.80 43.73
C ALA A 18 1.57 -16.23 42.30
N HIS A 19 2.74 -16.83 42.07
CA HIS A 19 3.09 -17.41 40.77
C HIS A 19 2.24 -18.64 40.44
N ASP A 20 1.93 -19.50 41.41
CA ASP A 20 1.12 -20.71 41.19
C ASP A 20 -0.39 -20.40 41.06
N GLU A 21 -0.86 -19.30 41.66
CA GLU A 21 -2.20 -18.72 41.48
C GLU A 21 -2.30 -17.96 40.15
N VAL A 22 -1.29 -17.16 39.77
CA VAL A 22 -1.22 -16.50 38.46
C VAL A 22 -1.01 -17.51 37.33
N ALA A 23 -0.35 -18.66 37.57
CA ALA A 23 -0.27 -19.74 36.60
C ALA A 23 -1.60 -20.50 36.44
N ARG A 24 -2.45 -20.50 37.47
CA ARG A 24 -3.80 -21.10 37.42
C ARG A 24 -4.89 -20.13 36.93
N GLU A 25 -4.73 -18.82 37.13
CA GLU A 25 -5.70 -17.78 36.71
C GLU A 25 -5.26 -16.96 35.49
N GLY A 26 -4.01 -17.07 35.06
CA GLY A 26 -3.42 -16.32 33.94
C GLY A 26 -3.29 -17.13 32.66
N GLY A 27 -4.24 -18.01 32.39
CA GLY A 27 -4.40 -18.61 31.08
C GLY A 27 -4.68 -17.51 30.07
N ILE A 28 -3.66 -17.00 29.40
CA ILE A 28 -3.82 -16.43 28.07
C ILE A 28 -4.13 -17.63 27.17
N ALA A 29 -5.36 -18.11 27.28
CA ALA A 29 -5.96 -18.84 26.20
C ALA A 29 -5.99 -17.84 25.04
N ILE A 30 -5.08 -18.02 24.09
CA ILE A 30 -5.34 -17.64 22.71
C ILE A 30 -6.55 -18.48 22.32
N LEU A 31 -7.73 -18.05 22.76
CA LEU A 31 -8.95 -18.36 22.05
C LEU A 31 -8.66 -17.82 20.66
N PRO A 32 -8.72 -18.66 19.62
CA PRO A 32 -8.93 -18.12 18.30
C PRO A 32 -10.29 -17.45 18.39
N GLU A 33 -10.31 -16.17 18.73
CA GLU A 33 -11.32 -15.28 18.20
C GLU A 33 -11.00 -15.15 16.70
N SER A 34 -11.13 -16.28 16.00
CA SER A 34 -11.76 -16.31 14.71
C SER A 34 -13.09 -15.60 14.93
N GLU A 35 -13.08 -14.28 14.79
CA GLU A 35 -14.17 -13.65 14.06
C GLU A 35 -14.46 -14.63 12.92
N PRO A 36 -15.67 -15.20 12.83
CA PRO A 36 -16.04 -15.79 11.57
C PRO A 36 -15.83 -14.64 10.61
N ILE A 37 -14.79 -14.75 9.78
CA ILE A 37 -14.76 -14.09 8.49
C ILE A 37 -15.98 -14.71 7.84
N GLY A 38 -17.15 -14.13 8.14
CA GLY A 38 -18.40 -14.50 7.54
C GLY A 38 -18.05 -14.51 6.08
N ALA A 39 -18.28 -15.66 5.44
CA ALA A 39 -18.07 -15.80 4.03
C ALA A 39 -18.88 -14.69 3.38
N VAL A 40 -18.25 -13.53 3.18
CA VAL A 40 -18.66 -12.55 2.22
C VAL A 40 -18.33 -13.29 0.95
N GLU A 41 -19.28 -14.13 0.56
CA GLU A 41 -19.36 -14.74 -0.75
C GLU A 41 -18.98 -13.61 -1.70
N PRO A 42 -17.81 -13.70 -2.38
CA PRO A 42 -17.36 -12.61 -3.21
C PRO A 42 -18.42 -12.48 -4.28
N ALA A 43 -19.34 -11.54 -4.09
CA ALA A 43 -20.45 -11.29 -5.00
C ALA A 43 -19.79 -11.16 -6.36
N ALA A 44 -20.02 -12.17 -7.21
CA ALA A 44 -19.28 -12.35 -8.45
C ALA A 44 -19.41 -11.05 -9.22
N VAL A 45 -18.36 -10.23 -9.19
CA VAL A 45 -18.41 -8.89 -9.75
C VAL A 45 -18.65 -9.13 -11.23
N PRO A 46 -19.83 -8.79 -11.77
CA PRO A 46 -20.14 -9.16 -13.12
C PRO A 46 -19.08 -8.51 -13.98
N VAL A 47 -18.33 -9.33 -14.73
CA VAL A 47 -17.28 -8.86 -15.62
C VAL A 47 -17.98 -7.97 -16.64
N ALA A 48 -17.96 -6.65 -16.37
CA ALA A 48 -18.68 -5.70 -17.17
C ALA A 48 -18.11 -5.81 -18.58
N LYS A 49 -18.89 -6.40 -19.50
CA LYS A 49 -18.54 -6.48 -20.90
C LYS A 49 -18.15 -5.07 -21.32
N ARG A 50 -16.91 -4.88 -21.76
CA ARG A 50 -16.30 -3.60 -22.14
C ARG A 50 -17.08 -3.00 -23.31
N ARG A 51 -18.25 -2.43 -23.01
CA ARG A 51 -19.04 -1.68 -23.98
C ARG A 51 -18.26 -0.41 -24.28
N TRP A 52 -18.21 -0.06 -25.55
CA TRP A 52 -17.64 1.20 -26.00
C TRP A 52 -18.39 2.33 -25.29
N SER A 53 -17.76 2.88 -24.24
CA SER A 53 -18.34 3.93 -23.43
C SER A 53 -18.13 5.25 -24.16
N TRP A 54 -19.21 5.84 -24.65
CA TRP A 54 -19.21 7.23 -25.15
C TRP A 54 -18.66 8.19 -24.09
N GLY A 55 -18.88 7.90 -22.80
CA GLY A 55 -18.26 8.64 -21.69
C GLY A 55 -16.73 8.52 -21.68
N GLY A 56 -16.18 7.34 -21.97
CA GLY A 56 -14.74 7.14 -22.11
C GLY A 56 -14.14 7.95 -23.27
N VAL A 57 -14.85 8.04 -24.41
CA VAL A 57 -14.44 8.87 -25.55
C VAL A 57 -14.48 10.35 -25.19
N PHE A 58 -15.55 10.81 -24.51
CA PHE A 58 -15.66 12.19 -24.04
C PHE A 58 -14.53 12.56 -23.07
N ILE A 59 -14.23 11.70 -22.08
CA ILE A 59 -13.16 11.94 -21.11
C ILE A 59 -11.79 11.94 -21.79
N ALA A 60 -11.55 11.02 -22.74
CA ALA A 60 -10.30 10.97 -23.50
C ALA A 60 -10.13 12.22 -24.39
N GLY A 61 -11.21 12.65 -25.05
CA GLY A 61 -11.21 13.89 -25.83
C GLY A 61 -10.97 15.12 -24.96
N LEU A 62 -11.64 15.21 -23.81
CA LEU A 62 -11.52 16.33 -22.88
C LEU A 62 -10.11 16.40 -22.28
N SER A 63 -9.54 15.27 -21.85
CA SER A 63 -8.18 15.23 -21.31
C SER A 63 -7.12 15.57 -22.36
N GLY A 64 -7.28 15.08 -23.59
CA GLY A 64 -6.41 15.42 -24.72
C GLY A 64 -6.49 16.91 -25.07
N PHE A 65 -7.70 17.46 -25.16
CA PHE A 65 -7.92 18.88 -25.39
C PHE A 65 -7.29 19.75 -24.30
N LEU A 66 -7.48 19.39 -23.02
CA LEU A 66 -6.93 20.15 -21.90
C LEU A 66 -5.40 20.11 -21.89
N THR A 67 -4.82 18.94 -22.18
CA THR A 67 -3.36 18.78 -22.33
C THR A 67 -2.80 19.67 -23.43
N LEU A 68 -3.46 19.69 -24.60
CA LEU A 68 -3.06 20.51 -25.73
C LEU A 68 -3.21 22.01 -25.41
N SER A 69 -4.32 22.39 -24.78
CA SER A 69 -4.60 23.78 -24.38
C SER A 69 -3.52 24.33 -23.44
N ILE A 70 -3.17 23.56 -22.41
CA ILE A 70 -2.11 23.93 -21.45
C ILE A 70 -0.75 23.98 -22.16
N GLY A 71 -0.46 23.03 -23.05
CA GLY A 71 0.78 23.00 -23.84
C GLY A 71 0.96 24.25 -24.71
N VAL A 72 -0.07 24.61 -25.48
CA VAL A 72 -0.05 25.81 -26.34
C VAL A 72 0.01 27.08 -25.50
N TRP A 73 -0.67 27.14 -24.36
CA TRP A 73 -0.58 28.26 -23.44
C TRP A 73 0.85 28.45 -22.94
N ALA A 74 1.49 27.38 -22.46
CA ALA A 74 2.87 27.44 -21.98
C ALA A 74 3.84 27.88 -23.09
N GLU A 75 3.72 27.33 -24.30
CA GLU A 75 4.54 27.71 -25.45
C GLU A 75 4.39 29.20 -25.81
N ARG A 76 3.14 29.70 -25.84
CA ARG A 76 2.87 31.12 -26.09
C ARG A 76 3.44 32.01 -24.99
N THR A 77 3.32 31.61 -23.73
CA THR A 77 3.90 32.35 -22.60
C THR A 77 5.41 32.45 -22.77
N ILE A 78 6.10 31.33 -22.99
CA ILE A 78 7.55 31.30 -23.20
C ILE A 78 7.96 32.20 -24.37
N THR A 79 7.28 32.07 -25.51
CA THR A 79 7.57 32.87 -26.71
C THR A 79 7.33 34.36 -26.49
N SER A 80 6.24 34.72 -25.79
CA SER A 80 5.93 36.11 -25.44
C SER A 80 7.01 36.71 -24.54
N LEU A 81 7.46 35.97 -23.52
CA LEU A 81 8.53 36.40 -22.63
C LEU A 81 9.86 36.53 -23.36
N MET A 82 10.17 35.63 -24.29
CA MET A 82 11.38 35.69 -25.11
C MET A 82 11.42 36.92 -26.03
N ASN A 83 10.27 37.28 -26.61
CA ASN A 83 10.16 38.48 -27.45
C ASN A 83 10.32 39.78 -26.64
N GLU A 84 9.95 39.77 -25.36
CA GLU A 84 10.10 40.92 -24.48
C GLU A 84 11.52 41.03 -23.90
N SER A 85 12.06 39.93 -23.36
CA SER A 85 13.47 39.83 -23.01
C SER A 85 13.98 38.39 -23.03
N PRO A 86 15.16 38.12 -23.62
CA PRO A 86 15.66 36.76 -23.74
C PRO A 86 15.95 36.10 -22.38
N VAL A 87 16.37 36.88 -21.38
CA VAL A 87 16.68 36.36 -20.03
C VAL A 87 15.44 35.77 -19.36
N LEU A 88 14.30 36.46 -19.43
CA LEU A 88 13.04 35.95 -18.87
C LEU A 88 12.53 34.73 -19.65
N GLY A 89 12.71 34.72 -20.97
CA GLY A 89 12.37 33.57 -21.82
C GLY A 89 13.11 32.30 -21.42
N TYR A 90 14.42 32.37 -21.18
CA TYR A 90 15.20 31.21 -20.69
C TYR A 90 14.75 30.74 -19.29
N ALA A 91 14.43 31.67 -18.39
CA ALA A 91 13.91 31.33 -17.07
C ALA A 91 12.56 30.59 -17.17
N ALA A 92 11.64 31.08 -18.01
CA ALA A 92 10.35 30.42 -18.24
C ALA A 92 10.52 29.03 -18.87
N LEU A 93 11.43 28.89 -19.84
CA LEU A 93 11.73 27.61 -20.48
C LEU A 93 12.31 26.60 -19.49
N ALA A 94 13.22 27.03 -18.60
CA ALA A 94 13.77 26.17 -17.54
C ALA A 94 12.66 25.69 -16.58
N CYS A 95 11.79 26.58 -16.13
CA CYS A 95 10.65 26.23 -15.29
C CYS A 95 9.70 25.24 -15.98
N ALA A 96 9.39 25.45 -17.26
CA ALA A 96 8.56 24.54 -18.05
C ALA A 96 9.20 23.15 -18.20
N ALA A 97 10.52 23.08 -18.44
CA ALA A 97 11.24 21.82 -18.53
C ALA A 97 11.22 21.04 -17.20
N VAL A 98 11.43 21.73 -16.08
CA VAL A 98 11.35 21.11 -14.74
C VAL A 98 9.93 20.61 -14.45
N ALA A 99 8.91 21.40 -14.76
CA ALA A 99 7.52 21.00 -14.59
C ALA A 99 7.16 19.76 -15.42
N ALA A 100 7.61 19.70 -16.68
CA ALA A 100 7.41 18.55 -17.56
C ALA A 100 8.12 17.30 -17.01
N LEU A 101 9.35 17.44 -16.52
CA LEU A 101 10.10 16.34 -15.93
C LEU A 101 9.43 15.82 -14.64
N ALA A 102 8.98 16.73 -13.76
CA ALA A 102 8.26 16.37 -12.54
C ALA A 102 6.94 15.64 -12.86
N LEU A 103 6.19 16.11 -13.86
CA LEU A 103 4.97 15.45 -14.32
C LEU A 103 5.26 14.04 -14.85
N LEU A 104 6.33 13.86 -15.62
CA LEU A 104 6.75 12.56 -16.13
C LEU A 104 7.13 11.59 -14.99
N VAL A 105 7.90 12.06 -14.00
CA VAL A 105 8.25 11.26 -12.81
C VAL A 105 7.00 10.88 -12.02
N MET A 106 6.08 11.83 -11.82
CA MET A 106 4.82 11.58 -11.12
C MET A 106 3.96 10.55 -11.86
N LEU A 107 3.85 10.66 -13.19
CA LEU A 107 3.09 9.71 -13.99
C LEU A 107 3.69 8.30 -13.88
N ILE A 108 5.01 8.16 -14.01
CA ILE A 108 5.70 6.87 -13.82
C ILE A 108 5.45 6.33 -12.41
N ARG A 109 5.50 7.18 -11.38
CA ARG A 109 5.21 6.78 -10.00
C ARG A 109 3.79 6.24 -9.87
N VAL A 110 2.80 6.95 -10.41
CA VAL A 110 1.40 6.51 -10.40
C VAL A 110 1.23 5.18 -11.13
N LEU A 111 1.86 4.99 -12.28
CA LEU A 111 1.83 3.69 -12.98
C LEU A 111 2.45 2.58 -12.12
N ARG A 112 3.56 2.86 -11.41
CA ARG A 112 4.19 1.90 -10.49
C ARG A 112 3.29 1.58 -9.30
N ASP A 113 2.58 2.57 -8.76
CA ASP A 113 1.64 2.40 -7.65
C ASP A 113 0.45 1.52 -8.09
N ILE A 114 -0.13 1.78 -9.26
CA ILE A 114 -1.21 0.95 -9.84
C ILE A 114 -0.74 -0.48 -10.10
N LEU A 115 0.46 -0.66 -10.67
CA LEU A 115 1.02 -1.99 -10.90
C LEU A 115 1.26 -2.75 -9.58
N ARG A 116 1.62 -2.04 -8.51
CA ARG A 116 1.78 -2.62 -7.18
C ARG A 116 0.46 -3.12 -6.61
N GLU A 117 -0.61 -2.33 -6.71
CA GLU A 117 -1.95 -2.73 -6.26
C GLU A 117 -2.47 -3.96 -6.99
N ARG A 118 -2.35 -3.99 -8.32
CA ARG A 118 -2.77 -5.14 -9.14
C ARG A 118 -2.05 -6.43 -8.77
N LYS A 119 -0.77 -6.35 -8.40
CA LYS A 119 -0.02 -7.52 -7.92
C LYS A 119 -0.52 -8.00 -6.57
N VAL A 120 -0.87 -7.11 -5.66
CA VAL A 120 -1.44 -7.47 -4.34
C VAL A 120 -2.79 -8.17 -4.51
N GLU A 121 -3.65 -7.66 -5.40
CA GLU A 121 -4.96 -8.24 -5.68
C GLU A 121 -4.86 -9.62 -6.33
N ALA A 122 -3.97 -9.77 -7.32
CA ALA A 122 -3.71 -11.08 -7.95
C ALA A 122 -3.18 -12.12 -6.95
N LEU A 123 -2.40 -11.68 -5.97
CA LEU A 123 -1.85 -12.55 -4.94
C LEU A 123 -2.88 -12.94 -3.89
N ARG A 124 -3.78 -12.01 -3.53
CA ARG A 124 -4.95 -12.31 -2.68
C ARG A 124 -5.86 -13.33 -3.35
N LEU A 125 -6.19 -13.14 -4.62
CA LEU A 125 -7.03 -14.07 -5.39
C LEU A 125 -6.43 -15.49 -5.48
N ARG A 126 -5.13 -15.58 -5.72
CA ARG A 126 -4.45 -16.89 -5.74
C ARG A 126 -4.34 -17.54 -4.36
N ALA A 127 -4.12 -16.76 -3.31
CA ALA A 127 -4.09 -17.27 -1.94
C ALA A 127 -5.46 -17.81 -1.52
N THR A 128 -6.55 -17.09 -1.84
CA THR A 128 -7.91 -17.57 -1.58
C THR A 128 -8.22 -18.84 -2.36
N ALA A 129 -7.81 -18.94 -3.63
CA ALA A 129 -8.01 -20.13 -4.46
C ALA A 129 -7.26 -21.35 -3.91
N ALA A 130 -5.97 -21.19 -3.54
CA ALA A 130 -5.15 -22.27 -2.99
C ALA A 130 -5.66 -22.76 -1.61
N LEU A 131 -6.23 -21.87 -0.79
CA LEU A 131 -6.87 -22.25 0.47
C LEU A 131 -8.16 -23.04 0.26
N THR A 132 -8.96 -22.71 -0.76
CA THR A 132 -10.17 -23.47 -1.09
C THR A 132 -9.88 -24.81 -1.75
N GLU A 133 -8.83 -24.91 -2.57
CA GLU A 133 -8.49 -26.16 -3.28
C GLU A 133 -7.57 -27.09 -2.48
N GLY A 134 -6.94 -26.60 -1.39
CA GLY A 134 -6.05 -27.39 -0.56
C GLY A 134 -4.74 -27.80 -1.26
N ASN A 135 -4.34 -27.09 -2.31
CA ASN A 135 -3.17 -27.43 -3.13
C ASN A 135 -1.90 -26.77 -2.59
N LEU A 136 -1.04 -27.58 -1.96
CA LEU A 136 0.24 -27.16 -1.38
C LEU A 136 1.22 -26.58 -2.41
N ILE A 137 1.18 -27.06 -3.67
CA ILE A 137 2.11 -26.60 -4.71
C ILE A 137 1.76 -25.18 -5.15
N GLU A 138 0.46 -24.87 -5.27
CA GLU A 138 0.02 -23.50 -5.59
C GLU A 138 0.26 -22.54 -4.44
N ALA A 139 0.04 -22.99 -3.20
CA ALA A 139 0.36 -22.19 -2.01
C ALA A 139 1.85 -21.80 -1.96
N GLN A 140 2.75 -22.73 -2.31
CA GLN A 140 4.20 -22.45 -2.39
C GLN A 140 4.56 -21.52 -3.55
N ALA A 141 3.92 -21.66 -4.71
CA ALA A 141 4.15 -20.76 -5.86
C ALA A 141 3.69 -19.32 -5.57
N VAL A 142 2.61 -19.16 -4.80
CA VAL A 142 2.14 -17.86 -4.30
C VAL A 142 3.12 -17.27 -3.31
N ALA A 143 3.66 -18.07 -2.38
CA ALA A 143 4.68 -17.64 -1.43
C ALA A 143 5.97 -17.19 -2.12
N GLU A 144 6.42 -17.89 -3.16
CA GLU A 144 7.62 -17.52 -3.93
C GLU A 144 7.41 -16.23 -4.74
N SER A 145 6.21 -16.05 -5.29
CA SER A 145 5.81 -14.81 -5.98
C SER A 145 5.78 -13.62 -5.01
N LEU A 146 5.32 -13.83 -3.77
CA LEU A 146 5.40 -12.88 -2.66
C LEU A 146 6.87 -12.53 -2.36
N ARG A 147 7.72 -13.55 -2.30
CA ARG A 147 9.15 -13.42 -2.00
C ARG A 147 9.87 -12.58 -3.04
N GLY A 148 9.60 -12.82 -4.33
CA GLY A 148 10.14 -12.02 -5.43
C GLY A 148 9.62 -10.58 -5.44
N LEU A 149 8.36 -10.37 -5.07
CA LEU A 149 7.77 -9.02 -5.01
C LEU A 149 8.35 -8.15 -3.89
N TYR A 150 8.73 -8.78 -2.78
CA TYR A 150 9.29 -8.11 -1.60
C TYR A 150 10.81 -8.25 -1.47
N ALA A 151 11.48 -8.87 -2.44
CA ALA A 151 12.93 -9.15 -2.40
C ALA A 151 13.80 -7.90 -2.19
N SER A 152 13.35 -6.72 -2.63
CA SER A 152 14.08 -5.45 -2.46
C SER A 152 13.79 -4.70 -1.16
N ARG A 153 12.88 -5.20 -0.30
CA ARG A 153 12.55 -4.58 1.00
C ARG A 153 13.16 -5.36 2.16
N ALA A 154 14.22 -4.80 2.75
CA ALA A 154 14.88 -5.29 3.94
C ALA A 154 13.92 -5.46 5.15
N ASP A 155 12.89 -4.61 5.25
CA ASP A 155 11.89 -4.66 6.32
C ASP A 155 11.05 -5.95 6.35
N THR A 156 10.97 -6.69 5.24
CA THR A 156 10.22 -7.96 5.16
C THR A 156 11.08 -9.20 5.39
N ALA A 157 12.37 -9.02 5.70
CA ALA A 157 13.30 -10.13 5.89
C ALA A 157 12.89 -11.08 7.03
N LYS A 158 12.34 -10.54 8.14
CA LYS A 158 11.89 -11.36 9.28
C LYS A 158 10.71 -12.26 8.92
N GLY A 159 9.74 -11.76 8.14
CA GLY A 159 8.59 -12.57 7.71
C GLY A 159 8.96 -13.68 6.73
N ARG A 160 9.95 -13.45 5.87
CA ARG A 160 10.47 -14.50 4.94
C ARG A 160 11.22 -15.63 5.64
N ALA A 161 11.71 -15.42 6.86
CA ALA A 161 12.40 -16.46 7.62
C ALA A 161 11.43 -17.48 8.25
N HIS A 162 10.12 -17.18 8.26
CA HIS A 162 9.08 -18.02 8.86
C HIS A 162 8.10 -18.62 7.82
N LEU A 163 8.33 -18.40 6.53
CA LEU A 163 7.68 -19.09 5.40
C LEU A 163 8.54 -20.26 4.94
#